data_AF-A0A7W9QHA9-F1
#
_entry.id   AF-A0A7W9QHA9-F1
#
_cell.length_a   1.000
_cell.length_b   1.000
_cell.length_c   1.000
_cell.angle_alpha   90.00
_cell.angle_beta   90.00
_cell.angle_gamma   90.00
#
_symmetry.space_group_name_H-M   'P 1'
#
loop_
_entity.id
_entity.type
_entity.pdbx_description
1 polymer ?
#
loop_
_entity_poly.entity_id
_entity_poly.type
_entity_poly.pdbx_seq_one_letter_code
_entity_poly.pdbx_strand_id
1 'polypeptide(L)' 'MSGAGLVFKDEAGFSMTPPQAKTWSQCGRTPVVRVRGRSRRRVPIAALTCYKPGHRSRLI' A
#
# COMPACT_ATOMS: atom_id res chain seq x y z
N MET A 1 -15.89 2.51 34.04
CA MET A 1 -16.49 3.39 33.00
C MET A 1 -16.17 2.79 31.63
N SER A 2 -17.15 2.15 31.00
CA SER A 2 -16.97 1.64 29.63
C SER A 2 -17.05 2.81 28.66
N GLY A 3 -15.92 3.46 28.41
CA GLY A 3 -15.81 4.52 27.41
C GLY A 3 -15.90 3.95 26.00
N ALA A 4 -16.78 4.52 25.17
CA ALA A 4 -16.88 4.20 23.75
C ALA A 4 -15.62 4.68 22.99
N GLY A 5 -15.16 3.89 22.04
CA GLY A 5 -14.05 4.23 21.14
C GLY A 5 -14.57 4.48 19.73
N LEU A 6 -13.89 5.33 18.97
CA LEU A 6 -14.14 5.52 17.55
C LEU A 6 -13.36 4.46 16.76
N VAL A 7 -14.01 3.83 15.79
CA VAL A 7 -13.36 2.87 14.89
C VAL A 7 -13.55 3.35 13.46
N PHE A 8 -12.43 3.54 12.76
CA PHE A 8 -12.42 3.88 11.34
C PHE A 8 -12.14 2.61 10.55
N LYS A 9 -12.94 2.38 9.50
CA LYS A 9 -12.75 1.32 8.53
C LYS A 9 -12.47 1.94 7.17
N ASP A 10 -11.44 1.43 6.50
CA ASP A 10 -11.11 1.84 5.15
C ASP A 10 -10.70 0.64 4.30
N GLU A 11 -10.85 0.78 2.99
CA GLU A 11 -10.37 -0.19 2.01
C GLU A 11 -9.49 0.48 0.95
N ALA A 12 -8.31 -0.08 0.75
CA ALA A 12 -7.39 0.35 -0.30
C ALA A 12 -6.97 -0.83 -1.19
N GLY A 13 -6.90 -0.60 -2.50
CA GLY A 13 -6.37 -1.58 -3.44
C GLY A 13 -4.86 -1.44 -3.60
N PHE A 14 -4.09 -2.46 -3.19
CA PHE A 14 -2.64 -2.50 -3.41
C PHE A 14 -2.30 -3.08 -4.79
N SER A 15 -1.58 -2.29 -5.60
CA SER A 15 -1.10 -2.74 -6.92
C SER A 15 0.17 -3.57 -6.77
N MET A 16 0.13 -4.82 -7.25
CA MET A 16 1.33 -5.66 -7.37
C MET A 16 2.23 -5.28 -8.55
N THR A 17 1.89 -4.22 -9.30
CA THR A 17 2.72 -3.72 -10.40
C THR A 17 3.81 -2.80 -9.83
N PRO A 18 5.11 -3.10 -10.02
CA PRO A 18 6.19 -2.29 -9.48
C PRO A 18 6.19 -0.88 -10.10
N PRO A 19 6.39 0.21 -9.31
CA PRO A 19 6.55 1.57 -9.83
C PRO A 19 7.90 1.70 -10.56
N GLN A 20 7.93 2.32 -11.74
CA GLN A 20 9.16 2.52 -12.51
C GLN A 20 9.52 4.01 -12.61
N ALA A 21 10.79 4.37 -12.36
CA ALA A 21 11.35 5.64 -12.88
C ALA A 21 12.90 5.84 -12.84
N LYS A 22 13.78 4.85 -12.62
CA LYS A 22 15.23 5.05 -12.87
C LYS A 22 15.84 3.88 -13.64
N THR A 23 16.23 4.15 -14.88
CA THR A 23 16.76 3.19 -15.88
C THR A 23 18.13 3.63 -16.42
N TRP A 24 18.94 4.32 -15.61
CA TRP A 24 20.28 4.74 -16.04
C TRP A 24 21.16 3.51 -16.30
N SER A 25 21.73 3.42 -17.51
CA SER A 25 22.64 2.34 -17.90
C SER A 25 23.93 2.89 -18.48
N GLN A 26 24.98 2.07 -18.46
CA GLN A 26 26.28 2.40 -19.03
C GLN A 26 26.20 2.58 -20.56
N CYS A 27 26.98 3.54 -21.08
CA CYS A 27 27.02 3.87 -22.51
C CYS A 27 27.58 2.68 -23.31
N GLY A 28 26.85 2.24 -24.35
CA GLY A 28 27.26 1.15 -25.26
C GLY A 28 26.68 -0.24 -24.96
N ARG A 29 25.87 -0.42 -23.90
CA ARG A 29 25.24 -1.72 -23.55
C ARG A 29 23.73 -1.60 -23.46
N THR A 30 22.98 -2.46 -24.18
CA THR A 30 21.51 -2.43 -24.21
C THR A 30 20.93 -2.72 -22.81
N PRO A 31 20.21 -1.77 -22.17
CA PRO A 31 19.53 -2.04 -20.92
C PRO A 31 18.25 -2.84 -21.17
N VAL A 32 18.16 -4.04 -20.58
CA VAL A 32 16.93 -4.82 -20.58
C VAL A 32 16.09 -4.40 -19.39
N VAL A 33 14.98 -3.72 -19.68
CA VAL A 33 13.98 -3.34 -18.67
C VAL A 33 12.63 -3.89 -19.11
N ARG A 34 12.18 -4.94 -18.42
CA ARG A 34 10.91 -5.62 -18.70
C ARG A 34 9.83 -5.10 -17.77
N VAL A 35 8.72 -4.65 -18.34
CA VAL A 35 7.49 -4.33 -17.61
C VAL A 35 6.25 -4.56 -18.49
N ARG A 36 5.12 -4.62 -17.79
CA ARG A 36 3.72 -4.75 -18.26
C ARG A 36 3.24 -6.18 -18.51
N GLY A 37 2.87 -6.83 -17.42
CA GLY A 37 1.59 -7.52 -17.34
C GLY A 37 0.61 -6.62 -16.59
N ARG A 38 -0.53 -6.26 -17.20
CA ARG A 38 -1.66 -5.67 -16.45
C ARG A 38 -2.16 -6.75 -15.48
N SER A 39 -1.53 -6.88 -14.31
CA SER A 39 -2.25 -7.44 -13.19
C SER A 39 -3.31 -6.42 -12.81
N ARG A 40 -4.55 -6.62 -13.29
CA ARG A 40 -5.71 -5.97 -12.66
C ARG A 40 -5.93 -6.49 -11.24
N ARG A 41 -5.19 -7.53 -10.82
CA ARG A 41 -5.20 -8.03 -9.45
C ARG A 41 -4.56 -6.95 -8.58
N ARG A 42 -5.44 -6.20 -7.94
CA ARG A 42 -5.15 -5.48 -6.72
C ARG A 42 -5.41 -6.44 -5.57
N VAL A 43 -4.55 -6.41 -4.57
CA VAL A 43 -4.88 -7.05 -3.30
C VAL A 43 -5.77 -6.04 -2.56
N PRO A 44 -7.04 -6.37 -2.28
CA PRO A 44 -7.85 -5.53 -1.42
C PRO A 44 -7.27 -5.60 -0.01
N ILE A 45 -7.03 -4.44 0.57
CA ILE A 45 -6.60 -4.31 1.96
C ILE A 45 -7.72 -3.58 2.67
N ALA A 46 -8.36 -4.24 3.62
CA ALA A 46 -9.28 -3.62 4.55
C ALA A 46 -8.57 -3.48 5.90
N ALA A 47 -8.66 -2.29 6.49
CA ALA A 47 -8.02 -2.02 7.77
C ALA A 47 -8.98 -1.33 8.73
N LEU A 48 -8.76 -1.58 10.03
CA LEU A 48 -9.47 -0.91 11.11
C LEU A 48 -8.46 -0.14 11.96
N THR A 49 -8.77 1.12 12.26
CA THR A 49 -8.02 1.88 13.25
C THR A 49 -8.94 2.29 14.39
N CYS A 50 -8.60 1.84 15.60
CA CYS A 50 -9.32 2.19 16.81
C CYS A 50 -8.68 3.40 17.48
N TYR A 51 -9.49 4.42 17.76
CA TYR A 51 -9.12 5.61 18.52
C TYR A 51 -9.91 5.66 19.82
N LYS A 52 -9.19 5.83 20.93
CA LYS A 52 -9.76 6.08 22.25
C LYS A 52 -8.92 7.15 22.94
N PRO A 53 -9.52 8.24 23.46
CA PRO A 53 -8.77 9.26 24.18
C PRO A 53 -7.90 8.65 25.29
N GLY A 54 -6.64 9.09 25.38
CA GLY A 54 -5.67 8.56 26.34
C GLY A 54 -5.04 7.21 25.98
N HIS A 55 -5.42 6.57 24.87
CA HIS A 55 -4.80 5.35 24.36
C HIS A 55 -4.18 5.58 22.98
N ARG A 56 -3.04 4.94 22.71
CA ARG A 56 -2.39 4.99 21.40
C ARG A 56 -3.30 4.35 20.35
N SER A 57 -3.51 5.06 19.24
CA SER A 57 -4.21 4.52 18.08
C SER A 57 -3.55 3.22 17.62
N ARG A 58 -4.37 2.18 17.40
CA ARG A 58 -3.90 0.88 16.95
C ARG A 58 -4.53 0.55 15.60
N LEU A 59 -3.67 0.27 14.62
CA LEU A 59 -4.05 -0.42 13.40
C LEU A 59 -4.21 -1.90 13.75
N ILE A 60 -5.39 -2.45 13.48
CA ILE A 60 -5.74 -3.85 13.72
C ILE A 60 -5.93 -4.53 12.38
#